data_AF-A0A1G1DWF6-F1
#
_entry.id   AF-A0A1G1DWF6-F1
#
_cell.length_a   1.000
_cell.length_b   1.000
_cell.length_c   1.000
_cell.angle_alpha   90.00
_cell.angle_beta   90.00
_cell.angle_gamma   90.00
#
_symmetry.space_group_name_H-M   'P 1'
#
loop_
_entity.id
_entity.type
_entity.pdbx_description
1 polymer ?
#
loop_
_entity_poly.entity_id
_entity_poly.type
_entity_poly.pdbx_seq_one_letter_code
_entity_poly.pdbx_strand_id
1 'polypeptide(L)'
;MNSGKTNIKFGFLWITLATFLGFILAIKMQTGGEEWQKSPIKGYWSVAHVHANTLAILNILYGLFIGRVGLGDSARKLGSNLALAGMIIMPLGLFLVPFIQPIGYLIPLGEWCIIISMGMMAAGAFKSIN
;
A
#
# COMPACT_ATOMS: atom_id res chain seq x y z
N MET A 1 -23.20 4.13 -4.13
CA MET A 1 -21.91 4.56 -4.75
C MET A 1 -20.91 5.18 -3.75
N ASN A 2 -20.80 4.68 -2.50
CA ASN A 2 -19.77 5.14 -1.55
C ASN A 2 -18.53 4.23 -1.49
N SER A 3 -18.65 2.98 -1.96
CA SER A 3 -17.58 2.00 -2.00
C SER A 3 -16.45 2.50 -2.91
N GLY A 4 -15.25 2.70 -2.35
CA GLY A 4 -14.07 3.14 -3.10
C GLY A 4 -13.67 4.62 -2.96
N LYS A 5 -14.58 5.53 -2.56
CA LYS A 5 -14.21 6.95 -2.33
C LYS A 5 -13.16 7.10 -1.24
N THR A 6 -13.29 6.30 -0.18
CA THR A 6 -12.31 6.26 0.92
C THR A 6 -10.95 5.78 0.40
N ASN A 7 -10.91 4.72 -0.41
CA ASN A 7 -9.65 4.24 -1.02
C ASN A 7 -8.96 5.33 -1.84
N ILE A 8 -9.71 6.07 -2.66
CA ILE A 8 -9.14 7.16 -3.47
C ILE A 8 -8.54 8.25 -2.58
N LYS A 9 -9.30 8.75 -1.59
CA LYS A 9 -8.84 9.81 -0.67
C LYS A 9 -7.57 9.38 0.09
N PHE A 10 -7.61 8.19 0.68
CA PHE A 10 -6.48 7.68 1.45
C PHE A 10 -5.30 7.30 0.56
N GLY A 11 -5.54 6.86 -0.68
CA GLY A 11 -4.47 6.63 -1.65
C GLY A 11 -3.73 7.91 -2.02
N PHE A 12 -4.44 9.02 -2.26
CA PHE A 12 -3.79 10.32 -2.50
C PHE A 12 -3.04 10.85 -1.26
N LEU A 13 -3.59 10.66 -0.07
CA LEU A 13 -2.86 10.98 1.16
C LEU A 13 -1.58 10.13 1.28
N TRP A 14 -1.69 8.82 1.04
CA TRP A 14 -0.58 7.88 1.22
C TRP A 14 0.53 8.08 0.19
N ILE A 15 0.20 8.33 -1.08
CA ILE A 15 1.21 8.64 -2.10
C ILE A 15 1.94 9.95 -1.79
N THR A 16 1.27 10.92 -1.16
CA THR A 16 1.90 12.16 -0.71
C THR A 16 2.95 11.88 0.38
N LEU A 17 2.60 11.06 1.38
CA LEU A 17 3.54 10.64 2.43
C LEU A 17 4.69 9.80 1.85
N ALA A 18 4.40 8.90 0.91
CA ALA A 18 5.39 8.09 0.24
C ALA A 18 6.38 8.94 -0.56
N THR A 19 5.88 9.96 -1.26
CA THR A 19 6.70 10.94 -2.00
C THR A 19 7.60 11.72 -1.05
N PHE A 20 7.08 12.13 0.12
CA PHE A 20 7.89 12.79 1.14
C PHE A 20 9.01 11.90 1.69
N LEU A 21 8.74 10.61 1.89
CA LEU A 21 9.80 9.65 2.24
C LEU A 21 10.86 9.54 1.13
N GLY A 22 10.44 9.56 -0.15
CA GLY A 22 11.36 9.61 -1.29
C GLY A 22 12.26 10.83 -1.28
N PHE A 23 11.72 11.99 -0.92
CA PHE A 23 12.50 13.22 -0.76
C PHE A 23 13.56 13.10 0.35
N ILE A 24 13.19 12.54 1.51
CA ILE A 24 14.14 12.26 2.60
C ILE A 24 15.26 11.32 2.14
N LEU A 25 14.90 10.23 1.45
CA LEU A 25 15.86 9.28 0.90
C LEU A 25 16.82 9.96 -0.08
N ALA A 26 16.30 10.79 -0.99
CA ALA A 26 17.10 11.53 -1.96
C ALA A 26 18.09 12.51 -1.29
N ILE A 27 17.65 13.26 -0.27
CA ILE A 27 18.55 14.12 0.51
C ILE A 27 19.64 13.29 1.18
N LYS A 28 19.27 12.17 1.81
CA LYS A 28 20.23 11.31 2.51
C LYS A 28 21.17 10.57 1.57
N MET A 29 20.79 10.36 0.30
CA MET A 29 21.72 9.88 -0.72
C MET A 29 22.90 10.83 -0.92
N GLN A 30 22.68 12.14 -0.82
CA GLN A 30 23.70 13.17 -0.98
C GLN A 30 24.44 13.49 0.32
N THR A 31 23.71 13.51 1.44
CA THR A 31 24.18 14.05 2.73
C THR A 31 24.48 13.00 3.79
N GLY A 32 24.07 11.75 3.59
CA GLY A 32 24.07 10.72 4.63
C GLY A 32 25.43 10.10 4.97
N GLY A 33 26.46 10.31 4.14
CA GLY A 33 27.78 9.72 4.34
C GLY A 33 27.78 8.18 4.28
N GLU A 34 28.93 7.56 4.52
CA GLU A 34 29.13 6.11 4.37
C GLU A 34 28.27 5.29 5.34
N GLU A 35 28.05 5.78 6.56
CA GLU A 35 27.22 5.13 7.59
C GLU A 35 25.78 4.94 7.10
N TRP A 36 25.16 5.99 6.57
CA TRP A 36 23.82 5.88 5.99
C TRP A 36 23.79 4.93 4.78
N GLN A 37 24.81 4.96 3.93
CA GLN A 37 24.82 4.12 2.72
C GLN A 37 24.83 2.63 3.05
N LYS A 38 25.42 2.24 4.18
CA LYS A 38 25.48 0.86 4.68
C LYS A 38 24.37 0.52 5.69
N SER A 39 23.54 1.48 6.06
CA SER A 39 22.50 1.32 7.08
C SER A 39 21.36 0.40 6.61
N PRO A 40 20.93 -0.58 7.43
CA PRO A 40 19.71 -1.34 7.16
C PRO A 40 18.46 -0.45 7.05
N ILE A 41 18.43 0.70 7.76
CA ILE A 41 17.32 1.65 7.71
C ILE A 41 17.11 2.15 6.28
N LYS A 42 18.20 2.49 5.56
CA LYS A 42 18.13 2.91 4.15
C LYS A 42 17.44 1.83 3.31
N GLY A 43 17.82 0.57 3.48
CA GLY A 43 17.24 -0.56 2.75
C GLY A 43 15.74 -0.68 3.00
N TYR A 44 15.34 -0.79 4.26
CA TYR A 44 13.93 -0.90 4.65
C TYR A 44 13.09 0.30 4.22
N TRP A 45 13.59 1.52 4.41
CA TRP A 45 12.87 2.73 4.00
C TRP A 45 12.76 2.86 2.49
N SER A 46 13.75 2.41 1.72
CA SER A 46 13.66 2.37 0.25
C SER A 46 12.57 1.40 -0.20
N VAL A 47 12.50 0.21 0.41
CA VAL A 47 11.45 -0.78 0.12
C VAL A 47 10.07 -0.26 0.56
N ALA A 48 9.99 0.39 1.72
CA ALA A 48 8.76 1.04 2.21
C ALA A 48 8.28 2.13 1.26
N HIS A 49 9.18 2.98 0.76
CA HIS A 49 8.87 4.04 -0.20
C HIS A 49 8.27 3.47 -1.50
N VAL A 50 8.90 2.44 -2.08
CA VAL A 50 8.41 1.81 -3.31
C VAL A 50 7.03 1.19 -3.08
N HIS A 51 6.88 0.36 -2.05
CA HIS A 51 5.60 -0.28 -1.76
C HIS A 51 4.51 0.73 -1.38
N ALA A 52 4.82 1.78 -0.62
CA ALA A 52 3.84 2.81 -0.28
C ALA A 52 3.28 3.50 -1.54
N ASN A 53 4.14 3.84 -2.50
CA ASN A 53 3.69 4.42 -3.77
C ASN A 53 2.86 3.44 -4.59
N THR A 54 3.37 2.22 -4.82
CA THR A 54 2.69 1.21 -5.62
C THR A 54 1.33 0.86 -5.03
N LEU A 55 1.26 0.61 -3.72
CA LEU A 55 0.01 0.26 -3.06
C LEU A 55 -0.96 1.44 -2.98
N ALA A 56 -0.47 2.68 -2.87
CA ALA A 56 -1.32 3.86 -2.95
C ALA A 56 -1.99 3.98 -4.33
N ILE A 57 -1.21 3.82 -5.41
CA ILE A 57 -1.72 3.84 -6.78
C ILE A 57 -2.74 2.70 -6.97
N LEU A 58 -2.38 1.48 -6.56
CA LEU A 58 -3.30 0.34 -6.62
C LEU A 58 -4.58 0.62 -5.85
N ASN A 59 -4.51 1.21 -4.66
CA ASN A 59 -5.69 1.54 -3.85
C ASN A 59 -6.58 2.62 -4.51
N ILE A 60 -5.99 3.61 -5.19
CA ILE A 60 -6.73 4.59 -6.00
C ILE A 60 -7.46 3.88 -7.14
N LEU A 61 -6.76 3.07 -7.92
CA LEU A 61 -7.34 2.30 -9.02
C LEU A 61 -8.45 1.37 -8.50
N TYR A 62 -8.19 0.70 -7.38
CA TYR A 62 -9.16 -0.16 -6.72
C TYR A 62 -10.46 0.59 -6.41
N GLY A 63 -10.35 1.78 -5.81
CA GLY A 63 -11.49 2.65 -5.53
C GLY A 63 -12.24 3.13 -6.78
N LEU A 64 -11.53 3.35 -7.89
CA LEU A 64 -12.12 3.75 -9.17
C LEU A 64 -12.89 2.60 -9.84
N PHE A 65 -12.42 1.35 -9.72
CA PHE A 65 -12.98 0.22 -10.45
C PHE A 65 -13.97 -0.64 -9.66
N ILE A 66 -13.94 -0.61 -8.32
CA ILE A 66 -14.74 -1.54 -7.50
C ILE A 66 -16.26 -1.44 -7.71
N GLY A 67 -16.76 -0.26 -8.09
CA GLY A 67 -18.17 -0.06 -8.43
C GLY A 67 -18.58 -0.61 -9.80
N ARG A 68 -17.61 -0.97 -10.65
CA ARG A 68 -17.81 -1.39 -12.05
C ARG A 68 -17.66 -2.90 -12.28
N VAL A 69 -17.30 -3.64 -11.24
CA VAL A 69 -17.12 -5.10 -11.31
C VAL A 69 -18.32 -5.84 -10.69
N GLY A 70 -18.49 -7.09 -11.09
CA GLY A 70 -19.58 -8.01 -10.75
C GLY A 70 -19.47 -8.57 -9.32
N LEU A 71 -19.30 -7.68 -8.35
CA LEU A 71 -19.25 -7.98 -6.92
C LEU A 71 -20.52 -7.48 -6.23
N GLY A 72 -21.05 -8.28 -5.30
CA GLY A 72 -22.07 -7.82 -4.37
C GLY A 72 -21.52 -6.81 -3.35
N ASP A 73 -22.40 -6.07 -2.69
CA ASP A 73 -21.99 -4.94 -1.83
C ASP A 73 -21.12 -5.34 -0.65
N SER A 74 -21.38 -6.49 -0.02
CA SER A 74 -20.54 -7.01 1.08
C SER A 74 -19.13 -7.33 0.60
N ALA A 75 -18.98 -7.96 -0.58
CA ALA A 75 -17.69 -8.26 -1.17
C ALA A 75 -16.96 -6.96 -1.56
N ARG A 76 -17.68 -5.97 -2.11
CA ARG A 76 -17.09 -4.66 -2.43
C ARG A 76 -16.55 -3.97 -1.18
N LYS A 77 -17.32 -3.97 -0.08
CA LYS A 77 -16.91 -3.35 1.18
C LYS A 77 -15.70 -4.06 1.79
N LEU A 78 -15.71 -5.40 1.83
CA LEU A 78 -14.58 -6.18 2.34
C LEU A 78 -13.32 -5.93 1.53
N GLY A 79 -13.38 -6.05 0.20
CA GLY A 79 -12.22 -5.82 -0.66
C GLY A 79 -11.68 -4.39 -0.56
N SER A 80 -12.56 -3.39 -0.45
CA SER A 80 -12.20 -1.99 -0.21
C SER A 80 -11.43 -1.81 1.11
N ASN A 81 -11.91 -2.44 2.19
CA ASN A 81 -11.23 -2.39 3.49
C ASN A 81 -9.88 -3.11 3.46
N LEU A 82 -9.80 -4.28 2.80
CA LEU A 82 -8.55 -5.04 2.66
C LEU A 82 -7.50 -4.28 1.85
N ALA A 83 -7.87 -3.68 0.71
CA ALA A 83 -6.95 -2.87 -0.08
C ALA A 83 -6.39 -1.69 0.74
N LEU A 84 -7.25 -1.04 1.53
CA LEU A 84 -6.87 0.09 2.39
C LEU A 84 -5.96 -0.36 3.54
N ALA A 85 -6.29 -1.48 4.19
CA ALA A 85 -5.46 -2.07 5.25
C ALA A 85 -4.09 -2.50 4.72
N GLY A 86 -4.03 -3.19 3.58
CA GLY A 86 -2.77 -3.62 2.97
C GLY A 86 -1.86 -2.47 2.57
N MET A 87 -2.43 -1.40 1.99
CA MET A 87 -1.71 -0.18 1.63
C MET A 87 -1.01 0.46 2.82
N ILE A 88 -1.59 0.37 4.02
CA ILE A 88 -1.05 0.98 5.23
C ILE A 88 -0.10 0.03 5.96
N ILE A 89 -0.58 -1.19 6.26
CA ILE A 89 0.09 -2.13 7.16
C ILE A 89 1.47 -2.53 6.63
N MET A 90 1.57 -2.89 5.34
CA MET A 90 2.83 -3.39 4.78
C MET A 90 3.92 -2.30 4.74
N PRO A 91 3.70 -1.11 4.13
CA PRO A 91 4.73 -0.08 4.09
C PRO A 91 5.05 0.50 5.46
N LEU A 92 4.06 0.60 6.36
CA LEU A 92 4.32 1.05 7.73
C LEU A 92 5.17 0.02 8.50
N GLY A 93 4.91 -1.28 8.30
CA GLY A 93 5.72 -2.35 8.86
C GLY A 93 7.17 -2.27 8.40
N LEU A 94 7.39 -2.09 7.08
CA LEU A 94 8.71 -1.90 6.50
C LEU A 94 9.41 -0.63 7.02
N PHE A 95 8.66 0.46 7.21
CA PHE A 95 9.23 1.71 7.74
C PHE A 95 9.68 1.58 9.20
N LEU A 96 8.91 0.86 10.02
CA LEU A 96 9.10 0.77 11.47
C LEU A 96 10.00 -0.39 11.92
N VAL A 97 10.12 -1.47 11.15
CA VAL A 97 10.89 -2.66 11.55
C VAL A 97 12.34 -2.39 11.95
N PRO A 98 13.08 -1.40 11.38
CA PRO A 98 14.44 -1.10 11.85
C PRO A 98 14.48 -0.61 13.31
N PHE A 99 13.38 -0.05 13.81
CA PHE A 99 13.25 0.49 15.16
C PHE A 99 12.60 -0.52 16.13
N ILE A 100 11.65 -1.32 15.63
CA ILE A 100 10.85 -2.24 16.44
C ILE A 100 10.73 -3.57 15.67
N GLN A 101 11.69 -4.48 15.89
CA GLN A 101 11.78 -5.74 15.14
C GLN A 101 10.48 -6.58 15.12
N PRO A 102 9.70 -6.70 16.22
CA PRO A 102 8.44 -7.44 16.20
C PRO A 102 7.39 -6.91 15.21
N ILE A 103 7.48 -5.64 14.79
CA ILE A 103 6.58 -5.08 13.77
C ILE A 103 6.77 -5.75 12.40
N GLY A 104 7.90 -6.42 12.17
CA GLY A 104 8.14 -7.21 10.95
C GLY A 104 7.03 -8.23 10.64
N TYR A 105 6.34 -8.77 11.66
CA TYR A 105 5.21 -9.68 11.48
C TYR A 105 3.98 -9.03 10.82
N LEU A 106 3.88 -7.70 10.82
CA LEU A 106 2.79 -6.99 10.15
C LEU A 106 2.96 -6.94 8.63
N ILE A 107 4.19 -6.99 8.12
CA ILE A 107 4.49 -6.93 6.68
C ILE A 107 3.70 -8.00 5.89
N PRO A 108 3.79 -9.31 6.23
CA PRO A 108 3.03 -10.33 5.51
C PRO A 108 1.51 -10.19 5.69
N LEU A 109 1.03 -9.67 6.82
CA LEU A 109 -0.41 -9.42 7.02
C LEU A 109 -0.94 -8.36 6.04
N GLY A 110 -0.18 -7.29 5.85
CA GLY A 110 -0.51 -6.26 4.87
C GLY A 110 -0.47 -6.81 3.44
N GLU A 111 0.51 -7.65 3.13
CA GLU A 111 0.63 -8.30 1.82
C GLU A 111 -0.56 -9.22 1.52
N TRP A 112 -0.98 -10.06 2.47
CA TRP A 112 -2.17 -10.89 2.34
C TRP A 112 -3.44 -10.07 2.09
N CYS A 113 -3.58 -8.91 2.74
CA CYS A 113 -4.70 -8.01 2.49
C CYS A 113 -4.73 -7.53 1.02
N ILE A 114 -3.57 -7.19 0.44
CA ILE A 114 -3.45 -6.82 -0.98
C ILE A 114 -3.78 -8.01 -1.88
N ILE A 115 -3.19 -9.19 -1.65
CA ILE A 115 -3.42 -10.38 -2.47
C ILE A 115 -4.92 -10.72 -2.51
N ILE A 116 -5.57 -10.77 -1.35
CA ILE A 116 -7.00 -11.10 -1.25
C ILE A 116 -7.85 -10.04 -1.95
N SER A 117 -7.62 -8.74 -1.66
CA SER A 117 -8.39 -7.67 -2.30
C SER A 117 -8.24 -7.69 -3.82
N MET A 118 -7.04 -7.88 -4.34
CA MET A 118 -6.81 -7.94 -5.79
C MET A 118 -7.44 -9.18 -6.42
N GLY A 119 -7.38 -10.33 -5.74
CA GLY A 119 -8.09 -11.53 -6.16
C GLY A 119 -9.61 -11.32 -6.25
N MET A 120 -10.19 -10.59 -5.30
CA MET A 120 -11.61 -10.22 -5.33
C MET A 120 -11.95 -9.31 -6.51
N MET A 121 -11.12 -8.30 -6.79
CA MET A 121 -11.30 -7.43 -7.96
C MET A 121 -11.24 -8.22 -9.26
N ALA A 122 -10.25 -9.10 -9.41
CA ALA A 122 -10.11 -9.96 -10.57
C ALA A 122 -11.34 -10.88 -10.75
N ALA A 123 -11.77 -11.56 -9.69
CA ALA A 123 -12.97 -12.38 -9.72
C ALA A 123 -14.23 -11.58 -10.10
N GLY A 124 -14.35 -10.36 -9.61
CA GLY A 124 -15.41 -9.44 -9.99
C GLY A 124 -15.35 -9.04 -11.47
N ALA A 125 -14.16 -8.77 -11.99
CA ALA A 125 -13.95 -8.39 -13.39
C ALA A 125 -14.33 -9.54 -14.33
N PHE A 126 -13.91 -10.78 -14.04
CA PHE A 126 -14.29 -11.96 -14.82
C PHE A 126 -15.80 -12.21 -14.83
N LYS A 127 -16.50 -11.92 -13.74
CA LYS A 127 -17.97 -12.00 -13.68
C LYS A 127 -18.70 -10.91 -14.48
N SER A 128 -18.03 -9.82 -14.84
CA SER A 128 -18.63 -8.73 -15.61
C SER A 128 -18.43 -8.84 -17.11
N ILE A 129 -17.53 -9.71 -17.56
CA ILE A 129 -17.20 -9.91 -18.99
C ILE A 129 -18.03 -11.06 -19.58
N ASN A 130 -18.57 -11.94 -18.73
CA ASN A 130 -19.51 -13.02 -19.08
C ASN A 130 -20.96 -12.55 -18.91
#